data_AF-A0A3D3G976-F1
#
_entry.id   AF-A0A3D3G976-F1
#
_cell.length_a   1.000
_cell.length_b   1.000
_cell.length_c   1.000
_cell.angle_alpha   90.00
_cell.angle_beta   90.00
_cell.angle_gamma   90.00
#
_symmetry.space_group_name_H-M   'P 1'
#
loop_
_entity.id
_entity.type
_entity.pdbx_description
1 polymer ?
#
loop_
_entity_poly.entity_id
_entity_poly.type
_entity_poly.pdbx_seq_one_letter_code
_entity_poly.pdbx_strand_id
1 'polypeptide(L)'
;MERDQKLELIQRSLGIRHKLRVHETMKAPDTHEEMAAILLARWELEDELRAIDDILNEHRTKNVAARRQTILKKPKNSKSGD
;
A
#
# COMPACT_ATOMS: atom_id res chain seq x y z
N MET A 1 8.60 6.28 8.93
CA MET A 1 7.38 5.60 9.41
C MET A 1 7.82 4.50 10.34
N GLU A 2 7.20 4.41 11.50
CA GLU A 2 7.50 3.36 12.47
C GLU A 2 7.11 1.99 11.91
N ARG A 3 7.81 0.94 12.37
CA ARG A 3 7.60 -0.43 11.89
C ARG A 3 6.15 -0.88 12.07
N ASP A 4 5.56 -0.58 13.22
CA ASP A 4 4.23 -1.08 13.57
C ASP A 4 3.14 -0.38 12.76
N GLN A 5 3.27 0.94 12.57
CA GLN A 5 2.42 1.71 11.67
C GLN A 5 2.46 1.17 10.22
N LYS A 6 3.66 0.80 9.74
CA LYS A 6 3.80 0.18 8.42
C LYS A 6 3.08 -1.17 8.34
N LEU A 7 3.23 -2.00 9.37
CA LEU A 7 2.58 -3.32 9.44
C LEU A 7 1.07 -3.19 9.49
N GLU A 8 0.54 -2.23 10.25
CA GLU A 8 -0.89 -1.94 10.33
C GLU A 8 -1.45 -1.53 8.97
N LEU A 9 -0.79 -0.61 8.26
CA LEU A 9 -1.19 -0.20 6.91
C LEU A 9 -1.20 -1.38 5.92
N ILE A 10 -0.21 -2.29 6.02
CA ILE A 10 -0.17 -3.51 5.19
C ILE A 10 -1.30 -4.46 5.54
N GLN A 11 -1.58 -4.69 6.83
CA GLN A 11 -2.69 -5.55 7.25
C GLN A 11 -4.03 -4.99 6.80
N ARG A 12 -4.20 -3.66 6.93
CA ARG A 12 -5.40 -2.95 6.49
C ARG A 12 -5.59 -3.07 4.97
N SER A 13 -4.55 -2.88 4.17
CA SER A 13 -4.64 -3.01 2.71
C SER A 13 -4.99 -4.46 2.28
N LEU A 14 -4.48 -5.48 2.98
CA LEU A 14 -4.87 -6.87 2.75
C LEU A 14 -6.35 -7.11 3.07
N GLY A 15 -6.84 -6.57 4.18
CA GLY A 15 -8.26 -6.64 4.55
C GLY A 15 -9.17 -5.98 3.52
N ILE A 16 -8.78 -4.82 3.00
CA ILE A 16 -9.54 -4.12 1.94
C ILE A 16 -9.55 -4.92 0.64
N ARG A 17 -8.40 -5.47 0.20
CA ARG A 17 -8.33 -6.33 -0.99
C ARG A 17 -9.24 -7.56 -0.87
N HIS A 18 -9.34 -8.14 0.34
CA HIS A 18 -10.29 -9.23 0.58
C HIS A 18 -11.74 -8.78 0.43
N LYS A 19 -12.13 -7.64 1.03
CA LYS A 19 -13.49 -7.07 0.88
C LYS A 19 -13.83 -6.78 -0.58
N LEU A 20 -12.90 -6.21 -1.34
CA LEU A 20 -13.10 -5.97 -2.78
C LEU A 20 -13.35 -7.27 -3.54
N ARG A 21 -12.60 -8.33 -3.24
CA ARG A 21 -12.84 -9.65 -3.83
C ARG A 21 -14.20 -10.23 -3.44
N VAL A 22 -14.67 -10.00 -2.21
CA VAL A 22 -16.03 -10.38 -1.82
C VAL A 22 -17.05 -9.70 -2.73
N HIS A 23 -16.95 -8.38 -2.95
CA HIS A 23 -17.83 -7.66 -3.86
C HIS A 23 -17.84 -8.21 -5.29
N GLU A 24 -16.71 -8.71 -5.79
CA GLU A 24 -16.64 -9.36 -7.12
C GLU A 24 -17.37 -10.72 -7.19
N THR A 25 -17.52 -11.39 -6.04
CA THR A 25 -18.16 -12.71 -5.92
C THR A 25 -19.57 -12.66 -5.35
N MET A 26 -20.05 -11.47 -4.95
CA MET A 26 -21.41 -11.28 -4.45
C MET A 26 -22.44 -11.52 -5.55
N LYS A 27 -23.65 -11.92 -5.14
CA LYS A 27 -24.81 -11.98 -6.03
C LYS A 27 -25.00 -10.61 -6.70
N ALA A 28 -25.37 -10.63 -7.98
CA ALA A 28 -25.78 -9.43 -8.68
C ALA A 28 -26.96 -8.75 -7.93
N PRO A 29 -26.95 -7.41 -7.83
CA PRO A 29 -28.04 -6.66 -7.21
C PRO A 29 -29.34 -6.87 -7.98
N ASP A 30 -30.45 -7.01 -7.26
CA ASP A 30 -31.77 -7.20 -7.85
C ASP A 30 -32.44 -5.84 -8.18
N THR A 31 -31.95 -4.74 -7.57
CA THR A 31 -32.47 -3.38 -7.77
C THR A 31 -31.39 -2.36 -8.11
N HIS A 32 -31.78 -1.24 -8.71
CA HIS A 32 -30.87 -0.11 -8.96
C HIS A 32 -30.34 0.53 -7.67
N GLU A 33 -31.15 0.54 -6.61
CA GLU A 33 -30.74 1.04 -5.29
C GLU A 33 -29.65 0.16 -4.67
N GLU A 34 -29.83 -1.16 -4.72
CA GLU A 34 -28.80 -2.12 -4.28
C GLU A 34 -27.52 -1.99 -5.12
N MET A 35 -27.66 -1.83 -6.44
CA MET A 35 -26.52 -1.61 -7.32
C MET A 35 -25.76 -0.34 -6.94
N ALA A 36 -26.45 0.76 -6.70
CA ALA A 36 -25.82 2.02 -6.29
C ALA A 36 -25.11 1.88 -4.93
N ALA A 37 -25.73 1.20 -3.96
CA ALA A 37 -25.12 0.94 -2.65
C ALA A 37 -23.84 0.08 -2.75
N ILE A 38 -23.87 -0.99 -3.55
CA ILE A 38 -22.69 -1.85 -3.78
C ILE A 38 -21.57 -1.07 -4.47
N LEU A 39 -21.89 -0.26 -5.49
CA LEU A 39 -20.90 0.54 -6.20
C LEU A 39 -20.26 1.59 -5.30
N LEU A 40 -21.05 2.28 -4.47
CA LEU A 40 -20.55 3.27 -3.53
C LEU A 40 -19.60 2.62 -2.52
N ALA A 41 -20.00 1.53 -1.88
CA ALA A 41 -19.17 0.80 -0.93
C ALA A 41 -17.87 0.29 -1.56
N ARG A 42 -17.95 -0.23 -2.80
CA ARG A 42 -16.75 -0.65 -3.54
C ARG A 42 -15.83 0.53 -3.82
N TRP A 43 -16.38 1.68 -4.22
CA TRP A 43 -15.58 2.85 -4.54
C TRP A 43 -14.85 3.40 -3.31
N GLU A 44 -15.51 3.46 -2.16
CA GLU A 44 -14.89 3.85 -0.89
C GLU A 44 -13.71 2.94 -0.52
N LEU A 45 -13.87 1.62 -0.67
CA LEU A 45 -12.80 0.65 -0.43
C LEU A 45 -11.63 0.83 -1.42
N GLU A 46 -11.91 1.08 -2.70
CA GLU A 46 -10.86 1.33 -3.69
C GLU A 46 -10.09 2.62 -3.41
N ASP A 47 -10.77 3.68 -2.99
CA ASP A 47 -10.16 4.96 -2.63
C ASP A 47 -9.26 4.82 -1.40
N GLU A 48 -9.77 4.17 -0.35
CA GLU A 48 -8.99 3.88 0.85
C GLU A 48 -7.74 3.03 0.54
N LEU A 49 -7.87 2.03 -0.33
CA LEU A 49 -6.74 1.21 -0.75
C LEU A 49 -5.67 2.03 -1.48
N ARG A 50 -6.08 2.92 -2.39
CA ARG A 50 -5.17 3.81 -3.11
C ARG A 50 -4.43 4.75 -2.15
N ALA A 51 -5.14 5.36 -1.20
CA ALA A 51 -4.53 6.23 -0.20
C ALA A 51 -3.45 5.48 0.63
N ILE A 52 -3.73 4.24 1.03
CA ILE A 52 -2.74 3.41 1.75
C ILE A 52 -1.52 3.10 0.87
N ASP A 53 -1.75 2.69 -0.38
CA ASP A 53 -0.68 2.36 -1.32
C ASP A 53 0.21 3.59 -1.62
N ASP A 54 -0.37 4.78 -1.74
CA ASP A 54 0.37 6.04 -1.92
C ASP A 54 1.28 6.34 -0.73
N ILE A 55 0.75 6.23 0.50
CA ILE A 55 1.52 6.43 1.74
C ILE A 55 2.69 5.44 1.82
N LEU A 56 2.45 4.16 1.53
CA LEU A 56 3.47 3.12 1.55
C LEU A 56 4.54 3.35 0.46
N ASN A 57 4.13 3.79 -0.72
CA ASN A 57 5.02 4.07 -1.84
C ASN A 57 5.90 5.30 -1.60
N GLU A 58 5.33 6.37 -1.04
CA GLU A 58 6.10 7.56 -0.64
C GLU A 58 7.16 7.18 0.39
N HIS A 59 6.78 6.41 1.41
CA HIS A 59 7.70 5.92 2.42
C HIS A 59 8.80 5.02 1.84
N ARG A 60 8.47 4.12 0.90
CA ARG A 60 9.44 3.30 0.17
C ARG A 60 10.43 4.17 -0.58
N THR A 61 9.94 5.15 -1.33
CA THR A 61 10.76 6.07 -2.14
C THR A 61 11.76 6.83 -1.28
N LYS A 62 11.31 7.40 -0.15
CA LYS A 62 12.19 8.07 0.83
C LYS A 62 13.27 7.13 1.37
N ASN A 63 12.91 5.90 1.74
CA ASN A 63 13.87 4.93 2.25
C ASN A 63 14.91 4.51 1.21
N VAL A 64 14.50 4.30 -0.04
CA VAL A 64 15.42 3.97 -1.13
C VAL A 64 16.37 5.13 -1.39
N ALA A 65 15.87 6.37 -1.42
CA ALA A 65 16.69 7.57 -1.59
C ALA A 65 17.74 7.70 -0.46
N ALA A 66 17.32 7.55 0.80
CA ALA A 66 18.23 7.58 1.94
C ALA A 66 19.31 6.48 1.85
N ARG A 67 18.92 5.24 1.52
CA ARG A 67 19.87 4.12 1.33
C ARG A 67 20.86 4.39 0.20
N ARG A 68 20.40 4.96 -0.93
CA ARG A 68 21.28 5.35 -2.05
C ARG A 68 22.31 6.39 -1.60
N GLN A 69 21.92 7.40 -0.84
CA GLN A 69 22.84 8.39 -0.30
C GLN A 69 23.89 7.76 0.64
N THR A 70 23.48 6.83 1.51
CA THR A 70 24.40 6.12 2.40
C THR A 70 25.41 5.26 1.63
N ILE A 71 24.98 4.59 0.56
CA ILE A 71 25.86 3.79 -0.31
C ILE A 71 26.87 4.69 -1.03
N LEU A 72 26.43 5.83 -1.57
CA LEU A 72 27.30 6.77 -2.29
C LEU A 72 28.29 7.50 -1.37
N LYS A 73 27.95 7.70 -0.09
CA LYS A 73 28.82 8.32 0.92
C LYS A 73 29.82 7.36 1.57
N LYS A 74 29.70 6.04 1.40
CA LYS A 74 30.75 5.10 1.80
C LYS A 74 31.80 5.03 0.69
N PRO A 75 32.96 5.71 0.81
CA PRO A 75 34.07 5.43 -0.08
C PRO A 75 34.46 3.95 0.09
N LYS A 76 34.71 3.28 -1.04
CA LYS A 76 35.36 1.96 -1.08
C LYS A 76 36.78 2.07 -0.52
N ASN A 77 36.95 2.12 0.80
CA ASN A 77 38.28 2.02 1.41
C ASN A 77 38.26 1.08 2.61
N SER A 78 38.61 -0.17 2.33
CA SER A 78 39.50 -0.96 3.20
C SER A 78 39.98 -2.22 2.46
N LYS A 79 40.68 -2.05 1.32
CA LYS A 79 41.74 -2.97 0.85
C LYS A 79 42.66 -2.21 -0.12
N SER A 80 43.56 -1.44 0.47
CA SER A 80 44.82 -1.01 -0.13
C SER A 80 45.86 -1.07 0.99
N GLY A 81 46.85 -1.94 0.84
CA GLY A 81 47.94 -2.16 1.79
C GLY A 81 48.52 -3.56 1.59
N ASP A 82 49.60 -3.60 0.81
CA ASP A 82 50.58 -4.65 0.49
C ASP A 82 50.47 -6.04 1.16
#